data_AF-A0A7C7L788-F1
#
_entry.id   AF-A0A7C7L788-F1
#
_cell.length_a   1.000
_cell.length_b   1.000
_cell.length_c   1.000
_cell.angle_alpha   90.00
_cell.angle_beta   90.00
_cell.angle_gamma   90.00
#
_symmetry.space_group_name_H-M   'P 1'
#
loop_
_entity.id
_entity.type
_entity.pdbx_description
1 polymer ?
#
loop_
_entity_poly.entity_id
_entity_poly.type
_entity_poly.pdbx_seq_one_letter_code
_entity_poly.pdbx_strand_id
1 'polypeptide(L)'
;ILRGNLAPDGCVVKVAGYTTIHHRGPAKVFDSEEAAFDAVGQGGIVPGDVVVIRNEGPKGGPGMREMLTVTAAIVGAGLGDSVALLTDGRFSGATRGLMAGHVAPEAVDGGPIAAVRDGDIVVFDIEKRVLNVELSDGEIAKRAQAWQRLAPRYTTGVMAKYARLVTSAATGAVT
;
A
#
# COMPACT_ATOMS: atom_id res chain seq x y z
N ILE A 1 1.81 10.06 -10.36
CA ILE A 1 2.25 8.68 -10.61
C ILE A 1 3.66 8.56 -10.10
N LEU A 2 3.93 7.59 -9.23
CA LEU A 2 5.28 7.24 -8.81
C LEU A 2 5.64 5.86 -9.38
N ARG A 3 6.94 5.61 -9.57
CA ARG A 3 7.51 4.29 -9.85
C ARG A 3 8.67 4.04 -8.89
N GLY A 4 9.25 2.86 -8.90
CA GLY A 4 10.43 2.56 -8.10
C GLY A 4 10.48 1.08 -7.75
N ASN A 5 11.40 0.69 -6.88
CA ASN A 5 11.57 -0.71 -6.55
C ASN A 5 10.36 -1.29 -5.78
N LEU A 6 9.53 -0.46 -5.14
CA LEU A 6 8.28 -0.90 -4.49
C LEU A 6 7.08 -0.96 -5.44
N ALA A 7 7.06 -0.13 -6.47
CA ALA A 7 5.96 -0.02 -7.43
C ALA A 7 6.51 0.05 -8.87
N PRO A 8 7.11 -1.04 -9.39
CA PRO A 8 7.74 -1.03 -10.70
C PRO A 8 6.73 -0.74 -11.83
N ASP A 9 5.51 -1.26 -11.71
CA ASP A 9 4.42 -1.00 -12.66
C ASP A 9 3.71 0.33 -12.40
N GLY A 10 3.96 0.93 -11.23
CA GLY A 10 3.56 2.27 -10.83
C GLY A 10 2.57 2.29 -9.68
N CYS A 11 2.37 3.47 -9.11
CA CYS A 11 1.31 3.76 -8.15
C CYS A 11 0.77 5.18 -8.32
N VAL A 12 -0.36 5.48 -7.66
CA VAL A 12 -1.07 6.75 -7.75
C VAL A 12 -1.02 7.48 -6.42
N VAL A 13 -0.57 8.74 -6.45
CA VAL A 13 -0.58 9.66 -5.31
C VAL A 13 -1.32 10.92 -5.71
N LYS A 14 -2.21 11.41 -4.84
CA LYS A 14 -2.86 12.71 -4.98
C LYS A 14 -1.98 13.76 -4.30
N VAL A 15 -1.40 14.67 -5.09
CA VAL A 15 -0.51 15.73 -4.59
C VAL A 15 -1.23 17.06 -4.32
N ALA A 16 -2.50 17.18 -4.71
CA ALA A 16 -3.25 18.42 -4.55
C ALA A 16 -3.50 18.74 -3.06
N GLY A 17 -3.09 19.94 -2.63
CA GLY A 17 -3.31 20.42 -1.26
C GLY A 17 -2.32 19.90 -0.22
N TYR A 18 -1.17 19.37 -0.66
CA TYR A 18 -0.14 18.84 0.23
C TYR A 18 1.25 19.39 -0.16
N THR A 19 2.03 19.81 0.83
CA THR A 19 3.31 20.51 0.64
C THR A 19 4.53 19.60 0.80
N THR A 20 4.40 18.48 1.51
CA THR A 20 5.52 17.54 1.69
C THR A 20 5.73 16.74 0.43
N ILE A 21 6.87 16.99 -0.21
CA ILE A 21 7.30 16.36 -1.46
C ILE A 21 8.29 15.21 -1.23
N HIS A 22 8.73 15.00 0.01
CA HIS A 22 9.66 13.94 0.38
C HIS A 22 9.32 13.39 1.77
N HIS A 23 9.21 12.06 1.90
CA HIS A 23 9.03 11.37 3.18
C HIS A 23 9.92 10.14 3.22
N ARG A 24 10.61 9.94 4.34
CA ARG A 24 11.50 8.79 4.57
C ARG A 24 11.28 8.29 5.98
N GLY A 25 10.84 7.05 6.13
CA GLY A 25 10.46 6.53 7.43
C GLY A 25 10.40 5.01 7.52
N PRO A 26 10.38 4.46 8.74
CA PRO A 26 10.27 3.02 8.96
C PRO A 26 8.86 2.53 8.61
N ALA A 27 8.79 1.35 7.98
CA ALA A 27 7.54 0.72 7.62
C ALA A 27 6.79 0.16 8.85
N LYS A 28 5.47 0.30 8.84
CA LYS A 28 4.51 -0.42 9.68
C LYS A 28 3.59 -1.22 8.76
N VAL A 29 3.78 -2.53 8.71
CA VAL A 29 3.19 -3.40 7.68
C VAL A 29 1.96 -4.11 8.22
N PHE A 30 0.87 -4.01 7.47
CA PHE A 30 -0.42 -4.61 7.80
C PHE A 30 -0.94 -5.39 6.59
N ASP A 31 -1.54 -6.56 6.84
CA ASP A 31 -2.14 -7.42 5.82
C ASP A 31 -3.64 -7.14 5.60
N SER A 32 -4.22 -6.16 6.32
CA SER A 32 -5.58 -5.67 6.08
C SER A 32 -5.79 -4.24 6.61
N GLU A 33 -6.82 -3.56 6.10
CA GLU A 33 -7.25 -2.24 6.60
C GLU A 33 -7.60 -2.28 8.10
N GLU A 34 -8.27 -3.34 8.55
CA GLU A 34 -8.70 -3.51 9.94
C GLU A 34 -7.51 -3.54 10.90
N ALA A 35 -6.46 -4.30 10.56
CA ALA A 35 -5.26 -4.38 11.38
C ALA A 35 -4.54 -3.02 11.47
N ALA A 36 -4.50 -2.27 10.36
CA ALA A 36 -3.93 -0.93 10.35
C ALA A 36 -4.76 0.05 11.19
N PHE A 37 -6.09 -0.02 11.09
CA PHE A 37 -7.01 0.80 11.90
C PHE A 37 -6.84 0.53 13.40
N ASP A 38 -6.79 -0.73 13.80
CA ASP A 38 -6.60 -1.13 15.20
C ASP A 38 -5.25 -0.60 15.75
N ALA A 39 -4.20 -0.66 14.93
CA ALA A 39 -2.89 -0.12 15.31
C ALA A 39 -2.90 1.40 15.51
N VAL A 40 -3.68 2.16 14.72
CA VAL A 40 -3.88 3.60 14.98
C VAL A 40 -4.55 3.81 16.34
N GLY A 41 -5.64 3.08 16.60
CA GLY A 41 -6.40 3.20 17.86
C GLY A 41 -5.60 2.84 19.11
N GLN A 42 -4.62 1.94 18.97
CA GLN A 42 -3.72 1.52 20.06
C GLN A 42 -2.46 2.39 20.19
N GLY A 43 -2.29 3.41 19.34
CA GLY A 43 -1.08 4.25 19.33
C GLY A 43 0.17 3.54 18.80
N GLY A 44 0.01 2.49 18.00
CA GLY A 44 1.10 1.72 17.39
C GLY A 44 1.74 2.40 16.17
N ILE A 45 1.17 3.52 15.71
CA ILE A 45 1.68 4.35 14.60
C ILE A 45 2.05 5.72 15.16
N VAL A 46 3.25 6.19 14.84
CA VAL A 46 3.84 7.42 15.37
C VAL A 46 4.30 8.35 14.24
N PRO A 47 4.53 9.65 14.51
CA PRO A 47 5.08 10.57 13.51
C PRO A 47 6.36 10.04 12.87
N GLY A 48 6.43 10.12 11.54
CA GLY A 48 7.53 9.64 10.72
C GLY A 48 7.32 8.26 10.11
N ASP A 49 6.40 7.44 10.63
CA ASP A 49 6.13 6.10 10.11
C ASP A 49 5.65 6.12 8.65
N VAL A 50 5.84 4.98 7.97
CA VAL A 50 5.21 4.66 6.69
C VAL A 50 4.30 3.46 6.88
N VAL A 51 3.00 3.69 6.86
CA VAL A 51 2.00 2.61 7.00
C VAL A 51 1.82 1.91 5.65
N VAL A 52 2.10 0.62 5.61
CA VAL A 52 1.98 -0.23 4.42
C VAL A 52 0.82 -1.19 4.63
N ILE A 53 -0.24 -1.05 3.84
CA ILE A 53 -1.41 -1.94 3.88
C ILE A 53 -1.44 -2.73 2.59
N ARG A 54 -1.20 -4.04 2.67
CA ARG A 54 -1.12 -4.93 1.51
C ARG A 54 -2.22 -5.99 1.54
N ASN A 55 -2.37 -6.73 0.44
CA ASN A 55 -3.48 -7.66 0.21
C ASN A 55 -4.84 -6.98 0.07
N GLU A 56 -4.86 -5.73 -0.35
CA GLU A 56 -6.09 -4.95 -0.59
C GLU A 56 -6.26 -4.61 -2.07
N GLY A 57 -5.40 -5.17 -2.94
CA GLY A 57 -5.44 -5.03 -4.39
C GLY A 57 -6.61 -5.75 -5.09
N PRO A 58 -6.68 -5.68 -6.44
CA PRO A 58 -7.74 -6.31 -7.22
C PRO A 58 -7.96 -7.78 -6.89
N LYS A 59 -6.91 -8.58 -6.80
CA LYS A 59 -7.01 -10.01 -6.49
C LYS A 59 -6.87 -10.30 -5.00
N GLY A 60 -6.04 -9.54 -4.29
CA GLY A 60 -5.74 -9.74 -2.88
C GLY A 60 -6.93 -9.46 -1.96
N GLY A 61 -7.66 -8.37 -2.23
CA GLY A 61 -8.80 -7.93 -1.44
C GLY A 61 -9.89 -9.00 -1.31
N PRO A 62 -10.40 -9.57 -2.43
CA PRO A 62 -10.44 -9.06 -3.81
C PRO A 62 -11.37 -7.85 -3.99
N GLY A 63 -11.32 -7.21 -5.15
CA GLY A 63 -12.20 -6.08 -5.51
C GLY A 63 -11.58 -4.70 -5.31
N MET A 64 -10.32 -4.65 -4.88
CA MET A 64 -9.56 -3.41 -4.69
C MET A 64 -10.34 -2.37 -3.89
N ARG A 65 -10.73 -2.68 -2.64
CA ARG A 65 -11.64 -1.82 -1.87
C ARG A 65 -11.07 -0.42 -1.63
N GLU A 66 -11.97 0.53 -1.40
CA GLU A 66 -11.60 1.89 -1.00
C GLU A 66 -11.52 1.98 0.52
N MET A 67 -10.34 2.35 1.04
CA MET A 67 -10.07 2.43 2.47
C MET A 67 -10.20 3.88 2.95
N LEU A 68 -11.33 4.20 3.56
CA LEU A 68 -11.57 5.50 4.20
C LEU A 68 -11.35 5.44 5.72
N THR A 69 -11.55 4.27 6.33
CA THR A 69 -11.60 4.14 7.78
C THR A 69 -10.23 4.39 8.40
N VAL A 70 -9.18 3.77 7.84
CA VAL A 70 -7.80 3.96 8.30
C VAL A 70 -7.28 5.38 8.03
N THR A 71 -7.64 5.98 6.89
CA THR A 71 -7.19 7.34 6.56
C THR A 71 -7.84 8.38 7.46
N ALA A 72 -9.12 8.23 7.77
CA ALA A 72 -9.83 9.05 8.75
C ALA A 72 -9.24 8.89 10.16
N ALA A 73 -8.87 7.66 10.57
CA ALA A 73 -8.25 7.41 11.86
C ALA A 73 -6.89 8.10 12.01
N ILE A 74 -6.03 8.01 11.00
CA ILE A 74 -4.72 8.69 10.99
C ILE A 74 -4.85 10.20 11.12
N VAL A 75 -5.79 10.81 10.38
CA VAL A 75 -6.06 12.24 10.46
C VAL A 75 -6.62 12.60 11.84
N GLY A 76 -7.57 11.81 12.36
CA GLY A 76 -8.17 12.01 13.69
C GLY A 76 -7.15 11.89 14.84
N ALA A 77 -6.11 11.07 14.66
CA ALA A 77 -5.00 10.94 15.59
C ALA A 77 -3.96 12.09 15.49
N GLY A 78 -4.17 13.06 14.57
CA GLY A 78 -3.24 14.17 14.35
C GLY A 78 -1.97 13.79 13.58
N LEU A 79 -1.98 12.64 12.88
CA LEU A 79 -0.82 12.09 12.17
C LEU A 79 -0.85 12.37 10.65
N GLY A 80 -1.88 13.03 10.14
CA GLY A 80 -2.12 13.21 8.71
C GLY A 80 -1.01 13.91 7.93
N ASP A 81 -0.22 14.76 8.59
CA ASP A 81 0.90 15.49 7.97
C ASP A 81 2.28 14.87 8.27
N SER A 82 2.33 13.88 9.17
CA SER A 82 3.59 13.32 9.68
C SER A 82 3.76 11.83 9.36
N VAL A 83 2.75 11.16 8.81
CA VAL A 83 2.78 9.75 8.40
C VAL A 83 2.44 9.63 6.92
N ALA A 84 3.14 8.73 6.21
CA ALA A 84 2.81 8.37 4.85
C ALA A 84 2.06 7.03 4.80
N LEU A 85 1.16 6.85 3.83
CA LEU A 85 0.42 5.60 3.63
C LEU A 85 0.71 5.01 2.24
N LEU A 86 0.78 3.69 2.19
CA LEU A 86 1.04 2.91 0.99
C LEU A 86 0.10 1.72 0.91
N THR A 87 -0.51 1.45 -0.25
CA THR A 87 -1.32 0.24 -0.46
C THR A 87 -1.37 -0.23 -1.91
N ASP A 88 -1.53 -1.54 -2.09
CA ASP A 88 -1.94 -2.15 -3.37
C ASP A 88 -3.45 -2.01 -3.65
N GLY A 89 -4.24 -1.58 -2.66
CA GLY A 89 -5.65 -1.19 -2.80
C GLY A 89 -5.86 0.28 -3.17
N ARG A 90 -6.95 0.88 -2.69
CA ARG A 90 -7.30 2.29 -2.94
C ARG A 90 -7.56 3.05 -1.65
N PHE A 91 -7.23 4.34 -1.66
CA PHE A 91 -7.66 5.29 -0.62
C PHE A 91 -8.76 6.19 -1.15
N SER A 92 -9.57 6.73 -0.24
CA SER A 92 -10.67 7.60 -0.63
C SER A 92 -10.24 8.97 -1.15
N GLY A 93 -11.01 9.56 -2.06
CA GLY A 93 -10.70 10.88 -2.64
C GLY A 93 -10.70 12.04 -1.64
N ALA A 94 -11.32 11.86 -0.46
CA ALA A 94 -11.34 12.83 0.65
C ALA A 94 -10.03 12.86 1.46
N THR A 95 -9.13 11.93 1.18
CA THR A 95 -7.87 11.74 1.90
C THR A 95 -6.93 12.95 1.78
N ARG A 96 -6.27 13.30 2.89
CA ARG A 96 -5.20 14.31 2.99
C ARG A 96 -3.92 13.63 3.47
N GLY A 97 -2.76 14.09 3.01
CA GLY A 97 -1.47 13.50 3.37
C GLY A 97 -0.83 12.72 2.22
N LEU A 98 0.38 12.21 2.48
CA LEU A 98 1.17 11.48 1.48
C LEU A 98 0.69 10.03 1.37
N MET A 99 -0.28 9.79 0.50
CA MET A 99 -0.91 8.47 0.37
C MET A 99 -0.80 7.92 -1.05
N ALA A 100 -0.12 6.78 -1.20
CA ALA A 100 0.02 6.04 -2.44
C ALA A 100 -0.93 4.83 -2.45
N GLY A 101 -1.88 4.82 -3.38
CA GLY A 101 -2.67 3.65 -3.72
C GLY A 101 -2.23 3.02 -5.04
N HIS A 102 -2.86 1.92 -5.40
CA HIS A 102 -2.66 1.24 -6.69
C HIS A 102 -1.22 0.77 -6.91
N VAL A 103 -0.52 0.41 -5.84
CA VAL A 103 0.83 -0.16 -5.97
C VAL A 103 0.76 -1.43 -6.79
N ALA A 104 1.49 -1.43 -7.89
CA ALA A 104 1.55 -2.53 -8.82
C ALA A 104 3.00 -3.00 -9.05
N PRO A 105 3.25 -4.32 -9.11
CA PRO A 105 2.31 -5.42 -8.87
C PRO A 105 1.78 -5.49 -7.44
N GLU A 106 0.54 -5.96 -7.25
CA GLU A 106 -0.05 -6.15 -5.92
C GLU A 106 0.64 -7.27 -5.15
N ALA A 107 0.50 -7.30 -3.82
CA ALA A 107 1.22 -8.27 -2.99
C ALA A 107 0.91 -9.71 -3.41
N VAL A 108 -0.36 -10.01 -3.70
CA VAL A 108 -0.84 -11.36 -4.00
C VAL A 108 -0.25 -11.96 -5.28
N ASP A 109 0.24 -11.11 -6.18
CA ASP A 109 0.92 -11.50 -7.42
C ASP A 109 2.46 -11.53 -7.26
N GLY A 110 2.96 -11.43 -6.02
CA GLY A 110 4.39 -11.43 -5.70
C GLY A 110 5.07 -10.08 -5.92
N GLY A 111 4.30 -8.99 -5.93
CA GLY A 111 4.84 -7.64 -6.08
C GLY A 111 5.79 -7.25 -4.94
N PRO A 112 6.72 -6.31 -5.17
CA PRO A 112 7.70 -5.89 -4.15
C PRO A 112 7.09 -5.43 -2.82
N ILE A 113 5.86 -4.91 -2.81
CA ILE A 113 5.13 -4.58 -1.57
C ILE A 113 4.95 -5.79 -0.62
N ALA A 114 4.94 -7.01 -1.15
CA ALA A 114 4.92 -8.25 -0.35
C ALA A 114 6.24 -8.50 0.41
N ALA A 115 7.35 -7.94 -0.06
CA ALA A 115 8.67 -8.11 0.55
C ALA A 115 8.90 -7.22 1.78
N VAL A 116 8.09 -6.16 1.94
CA VAL A 116 8.26 -5.17 3.01
C VAL A 116 7.97 -5.79 4.37
N ARG A 117 8.81 -5.46 5.35
CA ARG A 117 8.71 -5.86 6.75
C ARG A 117 8.76 -4.62 7.64
N ASP A 118 8.28 -4.76 8.87
CA ASP A 118 8.35 -3.69 9.87
C ASP A 118 9.78 -3.18 10.03
N GLY A 119 9.92 -1.86 10.07
CA GLY A 119 11.20 -1.17 10.23
C GLY A 119 12.00 -0.98 8.94
N ASP A 120 11.64 -1.62 7.81
CA ASP A 120 12.26 -1.32 6.52
C ASP A 120 12.04 0.16 6.17
N ILE A 121 13.07 0.85 5.66
CA ILE A 121 12.96 2.27 5.35
C ILE A 121 12.30 2.45 3.99
N VAL A 122 11.13 3.10 3.96
CA VAL A 122 10.41 3.47 2.75
C VAL A 122 10.61 4.94 2.46
N VAL A 123 10.85 5.25 1.18
CA VAL A 123 11.14 6.60 0.67
C VAL A 123 10.11 6.96 -0.39
N PHE A 124 9.38 8.03 -0.14
CA PHE A 124 8.58 8.75 -1.12
C PHE A 124 9.34 9.98 -1.57
N ASP A 125 9.57 10.10 -2.88
CA ASP A 125 10.18 11.28 -3.50
C ASP A 125 9.26 11.73 -4.64
N ILE A 126 8.44 12.74 -4.38
CA ILE A 126 7.43 13.24 -5.32
C ILE A 126 8.07 14.03 -6.46
N GLU A 127 9.20 14.70 -6.21
CA GLU A 127 9.94 15.43 -7.24
C GLU A 127 10.51 14.47 -8.28
N LYS A 128 11.18 13.40 -7.83
CA LYS A 128 11.72 12.36 -8.71
C LYS A 128 10.67 11.36 -9.18
N ARG A 129 9.45 11.43 -8.63
CA ARG A 129 8.36 10.48 -8.86
C ARG A 129 8.74 9.06 -8.49
N VAL A 130 9.42 8.90 -7.35
CA VAL A 130 9.97 7.64 -6.87
C VAL A 130 9.28 7.16 -5.59
N LEU A 131 9.00 5.86 -5.53
CA LEU A 131 8.62 5.12 -4.34
C LEU A 131 9.54 3.91 -4.18
N ASN A 132 10.41 3.95 -3.16
CA ASN A 132 11.40 2.92 -2.91
C ASN A 132 11.36 2.40 -1.48
N VAL A 133 11.88 1.19 -1.28
CA VAL A 133 12.35 0.68 0.00
C VAL A 133 13.88 0.59 -0.06
N GLU A 134 14.59 0.93 1.02
CA GLU A 134 16.05 0.86 1.12
C GLU A 134 16.55 -0.59 1.32
N LEU A 135 16.19 -1.45 0.38
CA LEU A 135 16.66 -2.82 0.27
C LEU A 135 17.31 -3.01 -1.11
N SER A 136 18.25 -3.94 -1.20
CA SER A 136 18.76 -4.35 -2.50
C SER A 136 17.71 -5.14 -3.28
N ASP A 137 17.77 -5.10 -4.61
CA ASP A 137 16.85 -5.86 -5.47
C ASP A 137 16.90 -7.37 -5.16
N GLY A 138 18.08 -7.88 -4.81
CA GLY A 138 18.26 -9.28 -4.40
C GLY A 138 17.53 -9.63 -3.10
N GLU A 139 17.53 -8.73 -2.11
CA GLU A 139 16.79 -8.95 -0.86
C GLU A 139 15.29 -8.83 -1.08
N ILE A 140 14.83 -7.87 -1.90
CA ILE A 140 13.42 -7.73 -2.29
C ILE A 140 12.95 -9.01 -2.97
N ALA A 141 13.68 -9.50 -3.99
CA ALA A 141 13.32 -10.70 -4.72
C ALA A 141 13.28 -11.93 -3.81
N LYS A 142 14.28 -12.11 -2.93
CA LYS A 142 14.32 -13.21 -1.96
C LYS A 142 13.13 -13.17 -1.00
N ARG A 143 12.80 -11.99 -0.46
CA ARG A 143 11.66 -11.82 0.46
C ARG A 143 10.32 -12.04 -0.23
N ALA A 144 10.15 -11.50 -1.45
CA ALA A 144 8.93 -11.69 -2.24
C ALA A 144 8.71 -13.17 -2.60
N GLN A 145 9.76 -13.92 -2.93
CA GLN A 145 9.67 -15.37 -3.18
C GLN A 145 9.34 -16.16 -1.91
N ALA A 146 9.87 -15.74 -0.76
CA ALA A 146 9.58 -16.36 0.53
C ALA A 146 8.23 -15.94 1.11
N TRP A 147 7.55 -14.97 0.50
CA TRP A 147 6.27 -14.47 1.00
C TRP A 147 5.18 -15.49 0.74
N GLN A 148 4.53 -15.92 1.82
CA GLN A 148 3.43 -16.86 1.74
C GLN A 148 2.13 -16.11 1.45
N ARG A 149 1.62 -16.28 0.23
CA ARG A 149 0.32 -15.75 -0.18
C ARG A 149 -0.78 -16.22 0.77
N LEU A 150 -1.60 -15.28 1.24
CA LEU A 150 -2.79 -15.59 2.04
C LEU A 150 -3.81 -16.41 1.24
N ALA A 151 -4.54 -17.29 1.94
CA ALA A 151 -5.62 -18.04 1.32
C ALA A 151 -6.68 -17.07 0.74
N PRO A 152 -7.26 -17.35 -0.44
CA PRO A 152 -8.30 -16.50 -1.01
C PRO A 152 -9.48 -16.33 -0.04
N ARG A 153 -9.87 -15.09 0.25
CA ARG A 153 -11.02 -14.80 1.12
C ARG A 153 -12.33 -15.39 0.57
N TYR A 154 -12.45 -15.48 -0.76
CA TYR A 154 -13.59 -16.07 -1.46
C TYR A 154 -13.10 -17.11 -2.46
N THR A 155 -13.53 -18.37 -2.31
CA THR A 155 -13.18 -19.49 -3.21
C THR A 155 -14.26 -19.76 -4.27
N THR A 156 -15.50 -19.29 -4.04
CA THR A 156 -16.64 -19.41 -4.95
C THR A 156 -17.37 -18.06 -5.11
N GLY A 157 -18.36 -18.01 -6.01
CA GLY A 157 -19.18 -16.82 -6.23
C GLY A 157 -18.49 -15.72 -7.03
N VAL A 158 -19.10 -14.53 -7.03
CA VAL A 158 -18.69 -13.41 -7.89
C VAL A 158 -17.27 -12.91 -7.59
N MET A 159 -16.89 -12.82 -6.32
CA MET A 159 -15.55 -12.34 -5.94
C MET A 159 -14.45 -13.34 -6.32
N ALA A 160 -14.73 -14.64 -6.24
CA ALA A 160 -13.80 -15.65 -6.74
C ALA A 160 -13.69 -15.66 -8.27
N LYS A 161 -14.74 -15.26 -9.01
CA LYS A 161 -14.66 -15.05 -10.46
C LYS A 161 -13.84 -13.80 -10.78
N TYR A 162 -14.12 -12.68 -10.10
CA TYR A 162 -13.39 -11.43 -10.25
C TYR A 162 -11.89 -11.61 -10.03
N ALA A 163 -11.48 -12.19 -8.90
CA ALA A 163 -10.07 -12.42 -8.57
C ALA A 163 -9.33 -13.32 -9.57
N ARG A 164 -10.04 -14.17 -10.32
CA ARG A 164 -9.46 -15.02 -11.37
C ARG A 164 -9.27 -14.30 -12.71
N LEU A 165 -10.10 -13.31 -13.01
CA LEU A 165 -10.15 -12.65 -14.33
C LEU A 165 -9.50 -11.28 -14.32
N VAL A 166 -9.53 -10.59 -13.18
CA VAL A 166 -9.10 -9.19 -13.09
C VAL A 166 -7.61 -9.02 -13.37
N THR A 167 -7.30 -7.99 -14.16
CA THR A 167 -5.94 -7.55 -14.44
C THR A 167 -5.40 -6.58 -13.37
N SER A 168 -4.14 -6.18 -13.49
CA SER A 168 -3.49 -5.26 -12.55
C SER A 168 -4.22 -3.92 -12.46
N ALA A 169 -4.11 -3.24 -11.32
CA ALA A 169 -4.53 -1.85 -11.18
C ALA A 169 -3.81 -0.93 -12.19
N ALA A 170 -2.57 -1.25 -12.57
CA ALA A 170 -1.81 -0.51 -13.58
C ALA A 170 -2.44 -0.54 -14.98
N THR A 171 -3.26 -1.56 -15.27
CA THR A 171 -4.01 -1.72 -16.53
C THR A 171 -5.50 -1.40 -16.36
N GLY A 172 -5.89 -0.79 -15.24
CA GLY A 172 -7.27 -0.37 -14.97
C GLY A 172 -8.18 -1.46 -14.41
N ALA A 173 -7.64 -2.57 -13.91
CA ALA A 173 -8.40 -3.67 -13.30
C ALA A 173 -9.58 -4.18 -14.17
N VAL A 174 -9.35 -4.32 -15.48
CA VAL A 174 -10.32 -4.90 -16.42
C VAL A 174 -10.47 -6.42 -16.19
N THR A 175 -11.64 -6.99 -16.49
CA THR A 175 -12.02 -8.40 -16.25
C THR A 175 -12.52 -9.10 -17.50
#